data_AF-A0A1G0M6M4-F1
#
_entry.id   AF-A0A1G0M6M4-F1
#
_cell.length_a   1.000
_cell.length_b   1.000
_cell.length_c   1.000
_cell.angle_alpha   90.00
_cell.angle_beta   90.00
_cell.angle_gamma   90.00
#
_symmetry.space_group_name_H-M   'P 1'
#
loop_
_entity.id
_entity.type
_entity.pdbx_description
1 polymer ?
#
loop_
_entity_poly.entity_id
_entity_poly.type
_entity_poly.pdbx_seq_one_letter_code
_entity_poly.pdbx_strand_id
1 'polypeptide(L)'
;MDKRTEYVEKLSAQMVEWDAQIFLLKDKAESATPEDRYEFSALIAALQLKRDEAAQKLQGISIAGDHEWEELKAGTDRVWSEVRSILHDAIVNIK
;
A
#
# COMPACT_ATOMS: atom_id res chain seq x y z
N MET A 1 0.59 -9.80 23.16
CA MET A 1 0.96 -10.23 21.80
C MET A 1 2.48 -10.20 21.70
N ASP A 2 3.06 -10.97 20.78
CA ASP A 2 4.47 -10.78 20.44
C ASP A 2 4.62 -9.63 19.41
N LYS A 3 5.85 -9.11 19.29
CA LYS A 3 6.16 -7.94 18.43
C LYS A 3 5.85 -8.17 16.95
N ARG A 4 6.02 -9.40 16.46
CA ARG A 4 5.73 -9.75 15.06
C ARG A 4 4.22 -9.71 14.83
N THR A 5 3.44 -10.26 15.74
CA THR A 5 1.97 -10.22 15.66
C THR A 5 1.45 -8.78 15.65
N GLU A 6 1.92 -7.92 16.56
CA GLU A 6 1.53 -6.50 16.58
C GLU A 6 1.92 -5.76 15.29
N TYR A 7 3.10 -6.08 14.74
CA TYR A 7 3.55 -5.52 13.48
C TYR A 7 2.65 -5.96 12.31
N VAL A 8 2.34 -7.25 12.21
CA VAL A 8 1.45 -7.80 11.17
C VAL A 8 0.06 -7.18 11.23
N GLU A 9 -0.52 -7.06 12.43
CA GLU A 9 -1.84 -6.46 12.61
C GLU A 9 -1.87 -4.98 12.20
N LYS A 10 -0.85 -4.21 12.62
CA LYS A 10 -0.71 -2.81 12.23
C LYS A 10 -0.65 -2.66 10.71
N LEU A 11 0.19 -3.45 10.05
CA LEU A 11 0.34 -3.39 8.60
C LEU A 11 -0.95 -3.85 7.89
N SER A 12 -1.60 -4.89 8.39
CA SER A 12 -2.90 -5.35 7.86
C SER A 12 -3.97 -4.25 7.92
N ALA A 13 -4.02 -3.48 9.01
CA ALA A 13 -4.94 -2.35 9.12
C ALA A 13 -4.64 -1.25 8.08
N GLN A 14 -3.35 -0.97 7.84
CA GLN A 14 -2.94 0.01 6.81
C GLN A 14 -3.28 -0.48 5.39
N MET A 15 -3.21 -1.78 5.12
CA MET A 15 -3.65 -2.35 3.84
C MET A 15 -5.12 -2.07 3.56
N VAL A 16 -5.98 -2.25 4.57
CA VAL A 16 -7.41 -1.94 4.46
C VAL A 16 -7.63 -0.45 4.19
N GLU A 17 -6.86 0.41 4.86
CA GLU A 17 -6.90 1.86 4.63
C GLU A 17 -6.52 2.22 3.19
N TRP A 18 -5.46 1.59 2.65
CA TRP A 18 -5.03 1.81 1.27
C TRP A 18 -6.05 1.31 0.26
N ASP A 19 -6.67 0.15 0.48
CA ASP A 19 -7.72 -0.37 -0.40
C ASP A 19 -8.91 0.61 -0.48
N ALA A 20 -9.29 1.21 0.66
CA ALA A 20 -10.33 2.24 0.69
C ALA A 20 -9.90 3.51 -0.07
N GLN A 21 -8.66 3.98 0.11
CA GLN A 21 -8.17 5.15 -0.61
C GLN A 21 -8.05 4.91 -2.12
N ILE A 22 -7.55 3.75 -2.53
CA ILE A 22 -7.50 3.34 -3.95
C ILE A 22 -8.90 3.28 -4.55
N PHE A 23 -9.89 2.78 -3.79
CA PHE A 23 -11.28 2.80 -4.23
C PHE A 23 -11.79 4.23 -4.46
N LEU A 24 -11.54 5.16 -3.53
CA LEU A 24 -11.90 6.57 -3.69
C LEU A 24 -11.19 7.24 -4.88
N LEU A 25 -9.93 6.89 -5.14
CA LEU A 25 -9.19 7.38 -6.30
C LEU A 25 -9.83 6.90 -7.61
N LYS A 26 -10.27 5.64 -7.67
CA LYS A 26 -10.98 5.09 -8.83
C LYS A 26 -12.31 5.82 -9.08
N ASP A 27 -13.11 6.01 -8.04
CA ASP A 27 -14.38 6.74 -8.13
C ASP A 27 -14.18 8.17 -8.65
N LYS A 28 -13.19 8.89 -8.12
CA LYS A 28 -12.82 10.22 -8.64
C LYS A 28 -12.42 10.20 -10.11
N ALA A 29 -11.60 9.22 -10.52
CA ALA A 29 -11.17 9.08 -11.90
C ALA A 29 -12.31 8.81 -12.88
N GLU A 30 -13.41 8.20 -12.42
CA GLU A 30 -14.60 8.00 -13.25
C GLU A 30 -15.29 9.31 -13.60
N SER A 31 -15.27 10.29 -12.68
CA SER A 31 -15.88 11.62 -12.83
C SER A 31 -14.96 12.69 -13.44
N ALA A 32 -13.69 12.37 -13.68
CA ALA A 32 -12.66 13.31 -14.14
C ALA A 32 -12.69 13.55 -15.66
N THR A 33 -11.95 14.56 -16.13
CA THR A 33 -11.74 14.80 -17.56
C THR A 33 -11.00 13.63 -18.22
N PRO A 34 -11.07 13.43 -19.56
CA PRO A 34 -10.34 12.36 -20.23
C PRO A 34 -8.82 12.40 -19.98
N GLU A 35 -8.24 13.60 -19.94
CA GLU A 35 -6.82 13.83 -19.67
C GLU A 35 -6.46 13.39 -18.24
N ASP A 36 -7.21 13.86 -17.25
CA ASP A 36 -6.98 13.51 -15.84
C ASP A 36 -7.24 12.01 -15.58
N ARG A 37 -8.23 11.42 -16.25
CA ARG A 37 -8.52 9.98 -16.14
C ARG A 37 -7.34 9.11 -16.57
N TYR A 38 -6.58 9.52 -17.59
CA TYR A 38 -5.37 8.80 -17.98
C TYR A 38 -4.31 8.83 -16.87
N GLU A 39 -4.05 10.01 -16.30
CA GLU A 39 -3.10 10.16 -15.19
C GLU A 39 -3.54 9.37 -13.95
N PHE A 40 -4.84 9.40 -13.63
CA PHE A 40 -5.40 8.58 -12.55
C PHE A 40 -5.22 7.10 -12.78
N SER A 41 -5.49 6.62 -13.99
CA SER A 41 -5.39 5.20 -14.31
C SER A 41 -3.95 4.70 -14.12
N ALA A 42 -2.95 5.50 -14.51
CA ALA A 42 -1.54 5.17 -14.31
C ALA A 42 -1.15 5.17 -12.82
N LEU A 43 -1.56 6.17 -12.05
CA LEU A 43 -1.28 6.26 -10.60
C LEU A 43 -1.95 5.13 -9.83
N ILE A 44 -3.22 4.84 -10.13
CA ILE A 44 -3.99 3.75 -9.50
C ILE A 44 -3.33 2.40 -9.80
N ALA A 45 -2.90 2.16 -11.04
CA ALA A 45 -2.20 0.92 -11.39
C ALA A 45 -0.88 0.76 -10.62
N ALA A 46 -0.09 1.84 -10.48
CA ALA A 46 1.13 1.84 -9.69
C ALA A 46 0.86 1.55 -8.20
N LEU A 47 -0.19 2.17 -7.63
CA LEU A 47 -0.62 1.92 -6.25
C LEU A 47 -1.05 0.48 -6.02
N GLN A 48 -1.84 -0.09 -6.94
CA GLN A 48 -2.27 -1.49 -6.84
C GLN A 48 -1.08 -2.44 -6.87
N LEU A 49 -0.14 -2.24 -7.79
CA LEU A 49 1.08 -3.05 -7.87
C LEU A 49 1.88 -3.00 -6.57
N LYS A 50 2.06 -1.81 -5.99
CA LYS A 50 2.82 -1.62 -4.76
C LYS A 50 2.10 -2.17 -3.54
N ARG A 51 0.77 -2.06 -3.49
CA ARG A 51 -0.06 -2.70 -2.47
C ARG A 51 0.05 -4.23 -2.56
N ASP A 52 0.10 -4.81 -3.76
CA ASP A 52 0.27 -6.26 -3.93
C ASP A 52 1.67 -6.72 -3.48
N GLU A 53 2.72 -5.96 -3.79
CA GLU A 53 4.07 -6.19 -3.27
C GLU A 53 4.09 -6.13 -1.73
N ALA A 54 3.40 -5.14 -1.14
CA ALA A 54 3.25 -5.01 0.31
C ALA A 54 2.55 -6.22 0.93
N ALA A 55 1.48 -6.72 0.30
CA ALA A 55 0.77 -7.91 0.75
C ALA A 55 1.68 -9.15 0.77
N GLN A 56 2.51 -9.34 -0.27
CA GLN A 56 3.47 -10.44 -0.33
C GLN A 56 4.52 -10.35 0.79
N LYS A 57 5.05 -9.15 1.07
CA LYS A 57 5.98 -8.93 2.18
C LYS A 57 5.35 -9.25 3.53
N LEU A 58 4.12 -8.79 3.75
CA LEU A 58 3.37 -9.02 4.97
C LEU A 58 3.07 -10.52 5.20
N GLN A 59 2.72 -11.25 4.14
CA GLN A 59 2.56 -12.70 4.20
C GLN A 59 3.87 -13.38 4.60
N GLY A 60 5.01 -12.96 4.04
CA GLY A 60 6.33 -13.46 4.41
C GLY A 60 6.65 -13.26 5.90
N ILE A 61 6.39 -12.07 6.45
CA ILE A 61 6.54 -11.80 7.88
C ILE A 61 5.63 -12.70 8.72
N SER A 62 4.39 -12.92 8.29
CA SER A 62 3.39 -13.67 9.04
C SER A 62 3.75 -15.15 9.23
N ILE A 63 4.51 -15.72 8.29
CA ILE A 63 4.94 -17.13 8.34
C ILE A 63 6.38 -17.33 8.84
N ALA A 64 7.17 -16.25 8.94
CA ALA A 64 8.58 -16.30 9.34
C ALA A 64 8.74 -16.62 10.84
N GLY A 65 9.82 -17.32 11.21
CA GLY A 65 10.15 -17.57 12.61
C GLY A 65 10.62 -16.31 13.36
N ASP A 66 10.74 -16.40 14.69
CA ASP A 66 11.07 -15.27 15.59
C ASP A 66 12.41 -14.57 15.29
N HIS A 67 13.33 -15.24 14.60
CA HIS A 67 14.61 -14.65 14.18
C HIS A 67 14.58 -14.08 12.76
N GLU A 68 13.82 -14.71 11.87
CA GLU A 68 13.78 -14.40 10.44
C GLU A 68 12.94 -13.13 10.15
N TRP A 69 11.91 -12.86 10.96
CA TRP A 69 11.01 -11.74 10.69
C TRP A 69 11.68 -10.37 10.85
N GLU A 70 12.68 -10.23 11.72
CA GLU A 70 13.41 -8.96 11.91
C GLU A 70 14.23 -8.61 10.65
N GLU A 71 14.77 -9.60 9.93
CA GLU A 71 15.48 -9.37 8.66
C GLU A 71 14.51 -8.96 7.54
N LEU A 72 13.35 -9.61 7.49
CA LEU A 72 12.30 -9.31 6.51
C LEU A 72 11.65 -7.94 6.76
N LYS A 73 11.68 -7.45 8.00
CA LYS A 73 11.05 -6.20 8.41
C LYS A 73 11.60 -5.00 7.65
N ALA A 74 12.92 -4.91 7.47
CA ALA A 74 13.53 -3.78 6.76
C ALA A 74 13.05 -3.67 5.30
N GLY A 75 12.94 -4.81 4.61
CA GLY A 75 12.39 -4.86 3.26
C GLY A 75 10.90 -4.51 3.22
N THR A 76 10.15 -4.93 4.23
CA THR A 76 8.72 -4.61 4.37
C THR A 76 8.50 -3.12 4.63
N ASP A 77 9.25 -2.52 5.55
CA ASP A 77 9.18 -1.10 5.91
C ASP A 77 9.48 -0.20 4.71
N ARG A 78 10.42 -0.61 3.85
CA ARG A 78 10.72 0.09 2.60
C ARG A 78 9.53 0.11 1.66
N VAL A 79 8.95 -1.06 1.36
CA VAL A 79 7.76 -1.15 0.50
C VAL A 79 6.60 -0.34 1.09
N TRP A 80 6.42 -0.39 2.41
CA TRP A 80 5.40 0.40 3.11
C TRP A 80 5.60 1.91 2.93
N SER A 81 6.84 2.38 2.93
CA SER A 81 7.15 3.78 2.68
C SER A 81 6.90 4.19 1.24
N GLU A 82 7.21 3.32 0.28
CA GLU A 82 6.96 3.58 -1.14
C GLU A 82 5.46 3.68 -1.43
N VAL A 83 4.63 2.77 -0.89
CA VAL A 83 3.17 2.85 -1.02
C VAL A 83 2.64 4.17 -0.45
N ARG A 84 3.06 4.54 0.76
CA ARG A 84 2.63 5.81 1.38
C ARG A 84 3.01 7.03 0.55
N SER A 85 4.21 7.04 -0.05
CA SER A 85 4.66 8.14 -0.89
C SER A 85 3.78 8.28 -2.12
N ILE A 86 3.56 7.18 -2.86
CA ILE A 86 2.74 7.21 -4.08
C ILE A 86 1.31 7.60 -3.74
N LEU A 87 0.78 7.12 -2.61
CA LEU A 87 -0.60 7.41 -2.20
C LEU A 87 -0.78 8.87 -1.80
N HIS A 88 0.18 9.41 -1.04
CA HIS A 88 0.25 10.83 -0.74
C HIS A 88 0.29 11.67 -2.02
N ASP A 89 1.17 11.32 -2.96
CA ASP A 89 1.33 12.04 -4.21
C ASP A 89 0.05 11.96 -5.05
N ALA A 90 -0.62 10.81 -5.10
CA ALA A 90 -1.90 10.66 -5.76
C ALA A 90 -2.97 11.58 -5.14
N ILE A 91 -3.04 11.66 -3.81
CA ILE A 91 -4.04 12.48 -3.11
C ILE A 91 -3.76 13.98 -3.27
N VAL A 92 -2.49 14.40 -3.23
CA VAL A 92 -2.10 15.82 -3.30
C VAL A 92 -2.20 16.38 -4.73
N ASN A 93 -1.91 15.56 -5.74
CA ASN A 93 -1.99 16.01 -7.14
C ASN A 93 -3.43 16.06 -7.67
N ILE A 94 -4.41 15.55 -6.91
CA ILE A 94 -5.83 15.71 -7.19
C ILE A 94 -6.29 17.08 -6.69
N LYS A 95 -6.50 18.02 -7.62
CA LYS A 95 -7.18 19.30 -7.36
C LYS A 95 -8.58 19.31 -7.96
#